data_AF-A0A084D5L3-F1
#
_entry.id   AF-A0A084D5L3-F1
#
_cell.length_a   1.000
_cell.length_b   1.000
_cell.length_c   1.000
_cell.angle_alpha   90.00
_cell.angle_beta   90.00
_cell.angle_gamma   90.00
#
_symmetry.space_group_name_H-M   'P 1'
#
loop_
_entity.id
_entity.type
_entity.pdbx_description
1 polymer ?
#
loop_
_entity_poly.entity_id
_entity_poly.type
_entity_poly.pdbx_seq_one_letter_code
_entity_poly.pdbx_strand_id
1 'polypeptide(L)'
;MPGNNRKLGRKPLSKNELLPLPPARVRAMSLENHLAFAAVKAGAGGHAQMTCLLRVVYLAWYLRDTCLPRADIELFRQGEQALEHCIERSLASGEWSLQVGEQEIVGQILSLHDAQLSAAPAHQYFRAWAQLQAFLKSGQASVLDG
;
A
#
# COMPACT_ATOMS: atom_id res chain seq x y z
N MET A 1 -26.46 -1.66 -40.91
CA MET A 1 -25.10 -1.26 -41.31
C MET A 1 -24.35 -0.79 -40.06
N PRO A 2 -23.13 -1.28 -39.82
CA PRO A 2 -22.58 -1.43 -38.47
C PRO A 2 -22.01 -0.14 -37.89
N GLY A 3 -22.23 0.03 -36.59
CA GLY A 3 -21.74 1.14 -35.77
C GLY A 3 -20.23 1.14 -35.64
N ASN A 4 -19.65 2.32 -35.86
CA ASN A 4 -18.22 2.58 -35.82
C ASN A 4 -17.72 2.52 -34.37
N ASN A 5 -17.25 1.35 -33.93
CA ASN A 5 -16.61 1.18 -32.63
C ASN A 5 -15.21 1.81 -32.68
N ARG A 6 -15.15 3.12 -32.46
CA ARG A 6 -13.88 3.85 -32.28
C ARG A 6 -13.21 3.31 -31.02
N LYS A 7 -12.32 2.33 -31.20
CA LYS A 7 -11.29 1.97 -30.21
C LYS A 7 -10.56 3.27 -29.87
N LEU A 8 -10.86 3.85 -28.71
CA LEU A 8 -10.11 4.96 -28.14
C LEU A 8 -8.66 4.50 -28.02
N GLY A 9 -7.80 4.96 -28.93
CA GLY A 9 -6.38 4.65 -28.91
C GLY A 9 -5.82 5.11 -27.58
N ARG A 10 -5.36 4.17 -26.75
CA ARG A 10 -4.64 4.49 -25.52
C ARG A 10 -3.44 5.34 -25.91
N LYS A 11 -3.35 6.54 -25.33
CA LYS A 11 -2.24 7.47 -25.55
C LYS A 11 -0.94 6.73 -25.20
N PRO A 12 0.06 6.70 -26.10
CA PRO A 12 1.31 6.00 -25.82
C PRO A 12 1.98 6.62 -24.59
N LEU A 13 2.45 5.75 -23.68
CA LEU A 13 3.11 6.15 -22.43
C LEU A 13 4.40 6.92 -22.74
N SER A 14 4.61 8.03 -22.02
CA SER A 14 5.85 8.79 -22.08
C SER A 14 7.00 8.02 -21.42
N LYS A 15 8.25 8.36 -21.77
CA LYS A 15 9.45 7.75 -21.17
C LYS A 15 9.43 7.84 -19.64
N ASN A 16 8.97 8.96 -19.08
CA ASN A 16 8.91 9.18 -17.64
C ASN A 16 7.86 8.32 -16.94
N GLU A 17 6.83 7.85 -17.66
CA GLU A 17 5.82 6.93 -17.13
C GLU A 17 6.33 5.47 -17.10
N LEU A 18 7.28 5.13 -17.96
CA LEU A 18 7.90 3.82 -18.04
C LEU A 18 9.08 3.64 -17.08
N LEU A 19 9.72 4.74 -16.69
CA LEU A 19 10.80 4.73 -15.70
C LEU A 19 10.25 4.63 -14.27
N PRO A 20 11.05 4.14 -13.31
CA PRO A 20 10.69 4.20 -11.90
C PRO A 20 10.47 5.63 -11.39
N LEU A 21 9.84 5.74 -10.22
CA LEU A 21 9.68 7.03 -9.55
C LEU A 21 11.04 7.68 -9.27
N PRO A 22 11.13 9.02 -9.24
CA PRO A 22 12.36 9.71 -8.87
C PRO A 22 12.89 9.24 -7.50
N PRO A 23 14.18 8.92 -7.34
CA PRO A 23 14.71 8.36 -6.09
C PRO A 23 14.46 9.21 -4.84
N ALA A 24 14.43 10.54 -4.99
CA ALA A 24 14.11 11.44 -3.88
C ALA A 24 12.66 11.24 -3.37
N ARG A 25 11.72 10.99 -4.28
CA ARG A 25 10.32 10.69 -3.93
C ARG A 25 10.21 9.34 -3.23
N VAL A 26 10.90 8.32 -3.75
CA VAL A 26 10.92 6.98 -3.14
C VAL A 26 11.43 7.06 -1.69
N ARG A 27 12.55 7.77 -1.46
CA ARG A 27 13.09 7.95 -0.10
C ARG A 27 12.13 8.68 0.84
N ALA A 28 11.46 9.72 0.36
CA ALA A 28 10.51 10.46 1.18
C ALA A 28 9.33 9.59 1.62
N MET A 29 8.78 8.79 0.68
CA MET A 29 7.68 7.87 0.97
C MET A 29 8.10 6.76 1.93
N SER A 30 9.25 6.13 1.67
CA SER A 30 9.82 5.11 2.55
C SER A 30 10.02 5.65 3.97
N LEU A 31 10.59 6.86 4.11
CA LEU A 31 10.78 7.51 5.41
C LEU A 31 9.45 7.75 6.14
N GLU A 32 8.43 8.29 5.46
CA GLU A 32 7.11 8.50 6.06
C GLU A 32 6.53 7.20 6.61
N ASN A 33 6.58 6.12 5.81
CA ASN A 33 6.04 4.82 6.17
C ASN A 33 6.77 4.20 7.38
N HIS A 34 8.11 4.23 7.37
CA HIS A 34 8.92 3.69 8.47
C HIS A 34 8.79 4.50 9.75
N LEU A 35 8.61 5.83 9.67
CA LEU A 35 8.33 6.65 10.84
C LEU A 35 6.95 6.35 11.44
N ALA A 36 5.93 6.14 10.61
CA ALA A 36 4.62 5.71 11.09
C ALA A 36 4.72 4.37 11.84
N PHE A 37 5.46 3.41 11.29
CA PHE A 37 5.68 2.12 11.93
C PHE A 37 6.48 2.24 13.24
N ALA A 38 7.56 3.02 13.25
CA ALA A 38 8.38 3.23 14.44
C ALA A 38 7.58 3.88 15.59
N ALA A 39 6.71 4.85 15.29
CA ALA A 39 5.84 5.48 16.28
C ALA A 39 4.90 4.45 16.93
N VAL A 40 4.30 3.57 16.13
CA VAL A 40 3.39 2.51 16.62
C VAL A 40 4.13 1.49 17.46
N LYS A 41 5.33 1.08 17.04
CA LYS A 41 6.20 0.20 17.83
C LYS A 41 6.58 0.79 19.20
N ALA A 42 6.70 2.12 19.27
CA ALA A 42 6.99 2.84 20.50
C ALA A 42 5.76 3.12 21.36
N GLY A 43 4.57 2.65 20.99
CA GLY A 43 3.30 2.95 21.68
C GLY A 43 2.79 4.37 21.44
N ALA A 44 3.48 5.17 20.62
CA ALA A 44 3.11 6.53 20.25
C ALA A 44 2.33 6.58 18.92
N GLY A 45 1.62 5.48 18.60
CA GLY A 45 0.79 5.37 17.42
C GLY A 45 -0.49 6.20 17.53
N GLY A 46 -1.23 6.25 16.42
CA GLY A 46 -2.51 6.94 16.32
C GLY A 46 -3.18 6.68 14.98
N HIS A 47 -4.36 7.26 14.78
CA HIS A 47 -5.13 7.10 13.55
C HIS A 47 -4.34 7.49 12.29
N ALA A 48 -3.52 8.54 12.35
CA ALA A 48 -2.70 8.97 11.21
C ALA A 48 -1.66 7.92 10.82
N GLN A 49 -0.98 7.34 11.80
CA GLN A 49 0.00 6.27 11.58
C GLN A 49 -0.69 5.00 11.07
N MET A 50 -1.84 4.60 11.63
CA MET A 50 -2.59 3.45 11.11
C MET A 50 -3.07 3.66 9.69
N THR A 51 -3.57 4.85 9.37
CA THR A 51 -3.97 5.19 8.01
C THR A 51 -2.78 5.12 7.06
N CYS A 52 -1.60 5.59 7.48
CA CYS A 52 -0.37 5.48 6.71
C CYS A 52 -0.01 4.01 6.44
N LEU A 53 -0.01 3.15 7.47
CA LEU A 53 0.34 1.74 7.34
C LEU A 53 -0.68 0.95 6.50
N LEU A 54 -1.99 1.18 6.68
CA LEU A 54 -3.02 0.55 5.84
C LEU A 54 -2.86 0.95 4.36
N ARG A 55 -2.53 2.22 4.08
CA ARG A 55 -2.22 2.67 2.72
C ARG A 55 -1.03 1.92 2.13
N VAL A 56 -0.01 1.62 2.94
CA VAL A 56 1.14 0.81 2.50
C VAL A 56 0.72 -0.61 2.15
N VAL A 57 -0.07 -1.28 3.00
CA VAL A 57 -0.58 -2.63 2.74
C VAL A 57 -1.32 -2.68 1.40
N TYR A 58 -2.23 -1.73 1.16
CA TYR A 58 -3.02 -1.71 -0.08
C TYR A 58 -2.22 -1.32 -1.31
N LEU A 59 -1.31 -0.35 -1.21
CA LEU A 59 -0.43 -0.01 -2.34
C LEU A 59 0.47 -1.17 -2.69
N ALA A 60 1.01 -1.86 -1.69
CA ALA A 60 1.86 -3.02 -1.90
C ALA A 60 1.09 -4.19 -2.53
N TRP A 61 -0.16 -4.40 -2.11
CA TRP A 61 -1.10 -5.33 -2.74
C TRP A 61 -1.33 -5.00 -4.21
N TYR A 62 -1.68 -3.76 -4.55
CA TYR A 62 -1.93 -3.38 -5.95
C TYR A 62 -0.67 -3.45 -6.83
N LEU A 63 0.53 -3.35 -6.23
CA LEU A 63 1.81 -3.47 -6.92
C LEU A 63 2.38 -4.90 -6.94
N ARG A 64 1.70 -5.89 -6.35
CA ARG A 64 2.23 -7.26 -6.17
C ARG A 64 2.71 -7.96 -7.46
N ASP A 65 2.14 -7.61 -8.61
CA ASP A 65 2.45 -8.23 -9.90
C ASP A 65 3.53 -7.46 -10.70
N THR A 66 4.17 -6.43 -10.12
CA THR A 66 4.98 -5.48 -10.89
C THR A 66 6.48 -5.77 -10.95
N CYS A 67 7.11 -6.36 -9.91
CA CYS A 67 8.58 -6.41 -9.82
C CYS A 67 9.22 -7.66 -9.20
N LEU A 68 8.46 -8.62 -8.67
CA LEU A 68 9.00 -9.80 -7.97
C LEU A 68 8.12 -11.03 -8.25
N PRO A 69 8.56 -12.28 -8.00
CA PRO A 69 7.66 -13.42 -8.00
C PRO A 69 6.46 -13.10 -7.10
N ARG A 70 5.27 -13.52 -7.55
CA ARG A 70 3.97 -13.18 -6.99
C ARG A 70 4.02 -13.17 -5.45
N ALA A 71 3.91 -11.98 -4.86
CA ALA A 71 3.89 -11.85 -3.42
C ALA A 71 2.73 -12.66 -2.84
N ASP A 72 2.97 -13.33 -1.72
CA ASP A 72 1.97 -14.16 -1.08
C ASP A 72 0.77 -13.29 -0.67
N ILE A 73 -0.41 -13.65 -1.18
CA ILE A 73 -1.66 -12.96 -0.86
C ILE A 73 -1.89 -12.99 0.65
N GLU A 74 -1.46 -14.08 1.29
CA GLU A 74 -1.58 -14.29 2.71
C GLU A 74 -0.83 -13.24 3.54
N LEU A 75 0.34 -12.79 3.07
CA LEU A 75 1.11 -11.76 3.76
C LEU A 75 0.31 -10.46 3.90
N PHE A 76 -0.36 -10.02 2.83
CA PHE A 76 -1.15 -8.79 2.86
C PHE A 76 -2.38 -8.93 3.75
N ARG A 77 -3.05 -10.09 3.71
CA ARG A 77 -4.21 -10.38 4.56
C ARG A 77 -3.83 -10.37 6.02
N GLN A 78 -2.72 -11.01 6.39
CA GLN A 78 -2.19 -10.97 7.74
C GLN A 78 -1.79 -9.56 8.17
N GLY A 79 -1.24 -8.75 7.24
CA GLY A 79 -0.90 -7.35 7.49
C GLY A 79 -2.12 -6.47 7.76
N GLU A 80 -3.19 -6.61 6.96
CA GLU A 80 -4.46 -5.92 7.17
C GLU A 80 -5.04 -6.30 8.54
N GLN A 81 -5.16 -7.60 8.82
CA GLN A 81 -5.68 -8.11 10.09
C GLN A 81 -4.85 -7.63 11.30
N ALA A 82 -3.52 -7.59 11.19
CA ALA A 82 -2.65 -7.07 12.25
C ALA A 82 -2.94 -5.60 12.58
N LEU A 83 -3.17 -4.77 11.56
CA LEU A 83 -3.50 -3.36 11.74
C LEU A 83 -4.92 -3.18 12.28
N GLU A 84 -5.88 -3.98 11.82
CA GLU A 84 -7.26 -3.98 12.33
C GLU A 84 -7.33 -4.38 13.81
N HIS A 85 -6.69 -5.48 14.19
CA HIS A 85 -6.62 -5.88 15.59
C HIS A 85 -5.92 -4.82 16.46
N CYS A 86 -4.91 -4.12 15.93
CA CYS A 86 -4.30 -3.00 16.63
C CYS A 86 -5.29 -1.85 16.87
N ILE A 87 -6.10 -1.51 15.88
CA ILE A 87 -7.15 -0.49 16.00
C ILE A 87 -8.17 -0.93 17.05
N GLU A 88 -8.67 -2.17 16.99
CA GLU A 88 -9.65 -2.70 17.95
C GLU A 88 -9.12 -2.67 19.39
N ARG A 89 -7.88 -3.12 19.61
CA ARG A 89 -7.23 -3.05 20.94
C ARG A 89 -7.06 -1.63 21.42
N SER A 90 -6.73 -0.68 20.54
CA SER A 90 -6.58 0.73 20.92
C SER A 90 -7.91 1.37 21.32
N LEU A 91 -9.04 0.92 20.76
CA LEU A 91 -10.36 1.43 21.15
C LEU A 91 -10.71 1.03 22.58
N ALA A 92 -10.25 -0.14 23.03
CA ALA A 92 -10.47 -0.63 24.39
C ALA A 92 -9.46 -0.07 25.41
N SER A 93 -8.19 0.08 25.02
CA SER A 93 -7.08 0.43 25.94
C SER A 93 -6.60 1.87 25.85
N GLY A 94 -6.88 2.57 24.73
CA GLY A 94 -6.27 3.85 24.38
C GLY A 94 -4.83 3.75 23.85
N GLU A 95 -4.24 2.55 23.86
CA GLU A 95 -2.85 2.33 23.47
C GLU A 95 -2.75 1.71 22.07
N TRP A 96 -1.87 2.27 21.24
CA TRP A 96 -1.61 1.80 19.88
C TRP A 96 -0.35 0.94 19.89
N SER A 97 -0.50 -0.37 20.01
CA SER A 97 0.63 -1.30 19.99
C SER A 97 0.37 -2.53 19.14
N LEU A 98 1.34 -2.84 18.28
CA LEU A 98 1.42 -4.10 17.55
C LEU A 98 2.17 -5.12 18.39
N GLN A 99 1.66 -6.36 18.43
CA GLN A 99 2.35 -7.50 19.02
C GLN A 99 3.58 -7.88 18.19
N VAL A 100 4.50 -8.66 18.75
CA VAL A 100 5.78 -9.01 18.09
C VAL A 100 5.58 -9.65 16.71
N GLY A 101 4.65 -10.61 16.58
CA GLY A 101 4.35 -11.23 15.28
C GLY A 101 3.69 -10.27 14.28
N GLU A 102 2.81 -9.38 14.76
CA GLU A 102 2.19 -8.34 13.92
C GLU A 102 3.22 -7.32 13.42
N GLN A 103 4.19 -6.95 14.27
CA GLN A 103 5.31 -6.09 13.87
C GLN A 103 6.16 -6.74 12.79
N GLU A 104 6.42 -8.04 12.89
CA GLU A 104 7.19 -8.76 11.89
C GLU A 104 6.48 -8.75 10.52
N ILE A 105 5.19 -9.06 10.49
CA ILE A 105 4.37 -9.05 9.28
C ILE A 105 4.37 -7.65 8.63
N VAL A 106 4.08 -6.60 9.39
CA VAL A 106 4.06 -5.22 8.88
C VAL A 106 5.45 -4.79 8.39
N GLY A 107 6.52 -5.19 9.09
CA GLY A 107 7.90 -4.93 8.68
C GLY A 107 8.28 -5.61 7.36
N GLN A 108 7.80 -6.84 7.11
CA GLN A 108 7.98 -7.53 5.84
C GLN A 108 7.28 -6.79 4.69
N ILE A 109 6.04 -6.32 4.92
CA ILE A 109 5.28 -5.55 3.91
C ILE A 109 5.98 -4.22 3.60
N LEU A 110 6.49 -3.51 4.61
CA LEU A 110 7.26 -2.27 4.40
C LEU A 110 8.49 -2.51 3.52
N SER A 111 9.25 -3.55 3.83
CA SER A 111 10.45 -3.92 3.07
C SER A 111 10.12 -4.30 1.62
N LEU A 112 9.02 -5.04 1.43
CA LEU A 112 8.50 -5.35 0.10
C LEU A 112 8.09 -4.09 -0.65
N HIS A 113 7.40 -3.17 0.03
CA HIS A 113 6.92 -1.93 -0.59
C HIS A 113 8.08 -1.01 -1.00
N ASP A 114 9.15 -0.91 -0.20
CA ASP A 114 10.35 -0.16 -0.56
C ASP A 114 11.02 -0.69 -1.84
N ALA A 115 11.08 -2.02 -1.98
CA ALA A 115 11.57 -2.66 -3.19
C ALA A 115 10.67 -2.35 -4.40
N GLN A 116 9.35 -2.42 -4.21
CA GLN A 116 8.37 -2.07 -5.25
C GLN A 116 8.50 -0.59 -5.66
N LEU A 117 8.61 0.36 -4.72
CA LEU A 117 8.72 1.78 -5.04
C LEU A 117 10.00 2.11 -5.82
N SER A 118 11.07 1.36 -5.56
CA SER A 118 12.36 1.54 -6.23
C SER A 118 12.40 0.95 -7.65
N ALA A 119 11.60 -0.09 -7.91
CA ALA A 119 11.65 -0.84 -9.17
C ALA A 119 10.45 -0.59 -10.09
N ALA A 120 9.26 -0.29 -9.54
CA ALA A 120 8.03 -0.21 -10.31
C ALA A 120 8.02 1.02 -11.24
N PRO A 121 7.65 0.85 -12.52
CA PRO A 121 7.40 1.98 -13.40
C PRO A 121 6.37 2.95 -12.81
N ALA A 122 6.58 4.25 -13.00
CA ALA A 122 5.75 5.29 -12.41
C ALA A 122 4.26 5.16 -12.76
N HIS A 123 3.92 4.73 -13.99
CA HIS A 123 2.52 4.51 -14.37
C HIS A 123 1.84 3.41 -13.56
N GLN A 124 2.57 2.38 -13.14
CA GLN A 124 2.01 1.31 -12.31
C GLN A 124 1.73 1.81 -10.89
N TYR A 125 2.63 2.61 -10.35
CA TYR A 125 2.39 3.31 -9.09
C TYR A 125 1.16 4.22 -9.16
N PHE A 126 1.03 5.05 -10.20
CA PHE A 126 -0.13 5.94 -10.35
C PHE A 126 -1.44 5.16 -10.52
N ARG A 127 -1.40 4.01 -11.21
CA ARG A 127 -2.54 3.11 -11.31
C ARG A 127 -2.94 2.54 -9.95
N ALA A 128 -1.98 2.01 -9.19
CA ALA A 128 -2.21 1.50 -7.83
C ALA A 128 -2.80 2.59 -6.91
N TRP A 129 -2.26 3.81 -7.00
CA TRP A 129 -2.77 4.95 -6.27
C TRP A 129 -4.23 5.30 -6.65
N ALA A 130 -4.56 5.27 -7.94
CA ALA A 130 -5.93 5.51 -8.40
C ALA A 130 -6.90 4.42 -7.91
N GLN A 131 -6.47 3.15 -7.87
CA GLN A 131 -7.27 2.05 -7.33
C GLN A 131 -7.55 2.24 -5.84
N LEU A 132 -6.53 2.61 -5.06
CA LEU A 132 -6.69 2.95 -3.65
C LEU A 132 -7.67 4.12 -3.45
N GLN A 133 -7.55 5.19 -4.24
CA GLN A 133 -8.50 6.31 -4.15
C GLN A 133 -9.94 5.91 -4.50
N ALA A 134 -10.13 5.02 -5.46
CA ALA A 134 -11.45 4.49 -5.80
C ALA A 134 -12.02 3.64 -4.66
N PHE A 135 -11.20 2.77 -4.05
CA PHE A 135 -11.56 2.01 -2.87
C PHE A 135 -11.98 2.92 -1.71
N LEU A 136 -11.18 3.94 -1.35
CA LEU A 136 -11.50 4.88 -0.28
C LEU A 136 -12.83 5.62 -0.49
N LYS A 137 -13.26 5.81 -1.75
CA LYS A 137 -14.55 6.41 -2.09
C LYS A 137 -15.72 5.42 -2.09
N SER A 138 -15.44 4.13 -2.21
CA SER A 138 -16.45 3.07 -2.31
C SER A 138 -17.14 2.76 -0.98
N GLY A 139 -16.52 3.13 0.16
CA GLY A 139 -17.00 2.78 1.50
C GLY A 139 -16.84 1.29 1.85
N GLN A 140 -16.15 0.51 1.02
CA GLN A 140 -15.78 -0.88 1.34
C GLN A 140 -14.84 -0.91 2.55
N ALA A 141 -14.98 -1.94 3.38
CA ALA A 141 -14.18 -2.09 4.60
C ALA A 141 -12.76 -2.60 4.32
N SER A 142 -12.60 -3.56 3.39
CA SER A 142 -11.33 -4.21 3.05
C SER A 142 -11.12 -4.27 1.53
N VAL A 143 -9.86 -4.16 1.11
CA VAL A 143 -9.43 -4.39 -0.29
C VAL A 143 -9.23 -5.88 -0.57
N LEU A 144 -8.98 -6.68 0.49
CA LEU A 144 -8.54 -8.07 0.39
C LEU A 144 -9.69 -9.08 0.50
N ASP A 145 -10.89 -8.63 0.87
CA ASP A 145 -12.12 -9.44 0.93
C ASP A 145 -12.82 -9.65 -0.44
N GLY A 146 -12.24 -9.14 -1.53
CA GLY A 146 -12.83 -9.12 -2.88
C GLY A 146 -12.24 -10.11 -3.88
#